data_AF-X1T085-F1
#
_entry.id   AF-X1T085-F1
#
_cell.length_a   1.000
_cell.length_b   1.000
_cell.length_c   1.000
_cell.angle_alpha   90.00
_cell.angle_beta   90.00
_cell.angle_gamma   90.00
#
_symmetry.space_group_name_H-M   'P 1'
#
loop_
_entity.id
_entity.type
_entity.pdbx_description
1 polymer ?
#
loop_
_entity_poly.entity_id
_entity_poly.type
_entity_poly.pdbx_seq_one_letter_code
_entity_poly.pdbx_strand_id
1 'polypeptide(L)' 'MNLSFKDNSYGFRPGRNAHQAIKKARQYINRGYTWVVDIDLEKYFDTVNHDKL' A
#
# COMPACT_ATOMS: atom_id res chain seq x y z
N MET A 1 7.54 5.10 -19.71
CA MET A 1 8.20 4.82 -18.42
C MET A 1 7.24 3.96 -17.60
N ASN A 2 7.44 2.64 -17.59
CA ASN A 2 6.50 1.72 -16.94
C ASN A 2 6.90 1.59 -15.46
N LEU A 3 6.38 2.48 -14.61
CA LEU A 3 6.46 2.32 -13.16
C LEU A 3 5.70 1.04 -12.79
N SER A 4 6.42 -0.06 -12.59
CA SER A 4 5.81 -1.36 -12.28
C SER A 4 5.33 -1.38 -10.82
N PHE A 5 4.17 -0.78 -10.59
CA PHE A 5 3.50 -0.83 -9.28
C PHE A 5 2.94 -2.23 -9.02
N LYS A 6 3.05 -2.69 -7.76
CA LYS A 6 2.43 -3.93 -7.31
C LYS A 6 0.89 -3.84 -7.31
N ASP A 7 0.22 -4.99 -7.44
CA ASP A 7 -1.24 -5.05 -7.46
C ASP A 7 -1.91 -4.63 -6.16
N ASN A 8 -1.23 -4.79 -5.03
CA ASN A 8 -1.71 -4.41 -3.70
C ASN A 8 -1.32 -2.96 -3.30
N SER A 9 -0.88 -2.14 -4.25
CA SER A 9 -0.64 -0.70 -4.04
C SER A 9 -1.87 0.10 -4.49
N TYR A 10 -2.48 0.83 -3.56
CA TYR A 10 -3.76 1.52 -3.79
C TYR A 10 -3.71 3.04 -3.63
N GLY A 11 -2.70 3.59 -2.93
CA GLY A 11 -2.55 5.03 -2.73
C GLY A 11 -2.03 5.74 -3.98
N PHE A 12 -2.54 6.95 -4.24
CA PHE A 12 -2.04 7.87 -5.28
C PHE A 12 -1.95 7.29 -6.71
N ARG A 13 -2.81 6.31 -7.05
CA ARG A 13 -2.79 5.65 -8.37
C ARG A 13 -4.10 5.86 -9.14
N PRO A 14 -4.04 6.19 -10.45
CA PRO A 14 -5.22 6.26 -11.29
C PRO A 14 -6.02 4.95 -11.26
N GLY A 15 -7.34 5.05 -11.06
CA GLY A 15 -8.24 3.90 -11.01
C GLY A 15 -8.12 3.01 -9.76
N ARG A 16 -7.34 3.42 -8.75
CA ARG A 16 -7.22 2.74 -7.45
C ARG A 16 -7.76 3.62 -6.33
N ASN A 17 -8.31 3.00 -5.27
CA ASN A 17 -8.84 3.74 -4.11
C ASN A 17 -8.77 2.93 -2.80
N ALA A 18 -9.04 3.61 -1.68
CA ALA A 18 -9.02 3.02 -0.34
C ALA A 18 -10.02 1.86 -0.17
N HIS A 19 -11.20 1.92 -0.80
CA HIS A 19 -12.18 0.83 -0.70
C HIS A 19 -11.67 -0.48 -1.29
N GLN A 20 -10.88 -0.42 -2.36
CA GLN A 20 -10.23 -1.61 -2.92
C GLN A 20 -9.20 -2.21 -1.95
N ALA A 21 -8.46 -1.38 -1.23
CA ALA A 21 -7.52 -1.83 -0.18
C ALA A 21 -8.26 -2.55 0.95
N ILE A 22 -9.35 -1.96 1.46
CA ILE A 22 -10.20 -2.56 2.50
C ILE A 22 -10.79 -3.89 2.01
N LYS A 23 -11.30 -3.95 0.77
CA LYS A 23 -11.83 -5.18 0.18
C LYS A 23 -10.76 -6.27 0.14
N LYS A 24 -9.51 -5.94 -0.17
CA LYS A 24 -8.39 -6.88 -0.18
C LYS A 24 -8.02 -7.35 1.23
N ALA A 25 -7.95 -6.45 2.21
CA ALA A 25 -7.72 -6.80 3.61
C ALA A 25 -8.78 -7.78 4.14
N ARG A 26 -10.06 -7.52 3.83
CA ARG A 26 -11.17 -8.44 4.19
C ARG A 26 -11.02 -9.83 3.56
N GLN A 27 -10.47 -9.95 2.35
CA GLN A 27 -10.20 -11.26 1.76
C GLN A 27 -9.16 -12.05 2.56
N TYR A 28 -8.15 -11.40 3.14
CA TYR A 28 -7.17 -12.08 3.99
C TYR A 28 -7.79 -12.55 5.31
N ILE A 29 -8.58 -11.69 5.96
CA ILE A 29 -9.30 -12.05 7.19
C ILE A 29 -10.20 -13.26 6.93
N ASN A 30 -10.97 -13.25 5.84
CA ASN A 30 -11.84 -14.37 5.46
C ASN A 30 -11.09 -15.66 5.11
N ARG A 31 -9.78 -15.60 4.84
CA ARG A 31 -8.91 -16.77 4.61
C ARG A 31 -8.23 -17.26 5.89
N GLY A 32 -8.55 -16.68 7.04
CA GLY A 32 -8.00 -17.06 8.35
C GLY A 32 -6.75 -16.28 8.78
N TYR A 33 -6.31 -15.27 8.01
CA TYR A 33 -5.23 -14.37 8.44
C TYR A 33 -5.78 -13.32 9.39
N THR A 34 -5.76 -13.61 10.69
CA THR A 34 -6.40 -12.80 11.75
C THR A 34 -5.46 -11.84 12.46
N TRP A 35 -4.16 -11.90 12.17
CA TRP A 35 -3.15 -10.99 12.72
C TRP A 35 -2.72 -9.96 11.69
N VAL A 36 -2.56 -8.72 12.13
CA VAL A 36 -2.09 -7.59 11.30
C VAL A 36 -0.77 -7.08 11.87
N VAL A 37 0.18 -6.85 10.97
CA VAL A 37 1.41 -6.09 11.28
C VAL A 37 1.24 -4.72 10.65
N ASP A 38 1.06 -3.70 11.48
CA ASP A 38 0.89 -2.32 11.07
C ASP A 38 2.25 -1.60 11.09
N ILE A 39 2.63 -1.02 9.95
CA ILE A 39 3.92 -0.34 9.77
C ILE A 39 3.64 0.97 9.04
N ASP A 40 4.05 2.08 9.64
CA ASP A 40 4.00 3.40 9.06
C ASP A 40 5.40 4.02 9.02
N LEU A 41 5.67 4.82 7.99
CA LEU A 41 6.93 5.54 7.84
C LEU A 41 6.70 7.00 8.21
N GLU A 42 7.21 7.41 9.37
CA GLU A 42 7.15 8.80 9.80
C GLU A 42 7.89 9.71 8.80
N LYS A 43 7.27 10.83 8.40
CA LYS A 43 7.87 11.86 7.54
C LYS A 43 8.46 11.30 6.24
N TYR A 44 7.73 10.38 5.58
CA TYR A 44 8.16 9.75 4.33
C TYR A 44 8.67 10.75 3.28
N PHE A 45 7.97 11.87 3.09
CA PHE A 45 8.36 12.87 2.08
C PHE A 45 9.58 13.71 2.47
N ASP A 46 9.84 13.89 3.77
CA ASP A 46 10.99 14.70 4.24
C ASP A 46 12.26 13.85 4.38
N THR A 47 12.12 12.53 4.58
CA THR A 47 13.22 11.61 4.91
C THR A 47 13.65 10.73 3.74
N VAL A 48 12.90 10.70 2.63
CA VAL A 48 13.33 9.98 1.45
C VAL A 48 14.59 10.61 0.88
N ASN A 49 15.63 9.81 0.68
CA ASN A 49 16.88 10.28 0.10
C ASN A 49 16.62 10.65 -1.37
N HIS A 50 16.67 11.93 -1.68
CA HIS A 50 16.36 12.49 -3.00
C HIS A 50 17.39 12.12 -4.07
N ASP A 51 18.57 11.61 -3.69
CA ASP A 51 19.59 11.10 -4.63
C ASP A 51 19.34 9.64 -5.06
N LYS A 52 18.44 8.92 -4.37
CA LYS A 52 18.12 7.51 -4.62
C LYS A 52 16.76 7.28 -5.31
N LEU A 53 16.06 8.36 -5.65
CA LEU A 53 14.74 8.36 -6.29
C LEU A 53 14.83 8.38 -7.81
#